data_AF-A0A0F3QBE0-F1
#
_entry.id   AF-A0A0F3QBE0-F1
#
_cell.length_a   1.000
_cell.length_b   1.000
_cell.length_c   1.000
_cell.angle_alpha   90.00
_cell.angle_beta   90.00
_cell.angle_gamma   90.00
#
_symmetry.space_group_name_H-M   'P 1'
#
loop_
_entity.id
_entity.type
_entity.pdbx_description
1 polymer ?
#
loop_
_entity_poly.entity_id
_entity_poly.type
_entity_poly.pdbx_seq_one_letter_code
_entity_poly.pdbx_strand_id
1 'polypeptide(L)'
;MSEELLQRGLNKSNPTSKIGKWDYYNIGSTTLKALKNAGIIRNVNYGEVENKKVDALIVSKQNVIAVIEFKQPKEFKTNSQQQKAIDQAINVAKILGAKIIIATDTVDTLWINALTGEKILDEEGKNISLLFDPSNEQLPALIEKISYSINETNNQLLSPKLVNPTCLASSIWQDVWSVSGATTENCLYTFVELFIFKYLSDLGILKSRNSFYSLIEMYATDTPNEVLTYYVDNIRKKIKELFPTLLIIQP
;
A
#
# COMPACT_ATOMS: atom_id res chain seq x y z
N MET A 1 9.31 -10.93 24.73
CA MET A 1 8.23 -10.04 24.25
C MET A 1 8.43 -8.68 24.93
N SER A 2 8.28 -7.54 24.25
CA SER A 2 8.49 -6.23 24.91
C SER A 2 7.47 -6.05 26.04
N GLU A 3 7.92 -5.55 27.18
CA GLU A 3 7.06 -5.26 28.33
C GLU A 3 5.96 -4.25 27.97
N GLU A 4 6.28 -3.23 27.18
CA GLU A 4 5.33 -2.24 26.68
C GLU A 4 4.22 -2.86 25.81
N LEU A 5 4.60 -3.80 24.91
CA LEU A 5 3.62 -4.49 24.06
C LEU A 5 2.70 -5.38 24.89
N LEU A 6 3.23 -6.04 25.93
CA LEU A 6 2.46 -6.85 26.86
C LEU A 6 1.50 -6.00 27.69
N GLN A 7 1.99 -4.90 28.28
CA GLN A 7 1.18 -3.98 29.10
C GLN A 7 0.02 -3.38 28.29
N ARG A 8 0.24 -3.08 27.01
CA ARG A 8 -0.78 -2.56 26.09
C ARG A 8 -1.59 -3.64 25.37
N GLY A 9 -1.26 -4.92 25.56
CA GLY A 9 -1.92 -6.04 24.89
C GLY A 9 -1.76 -6.07 23.36
N LEU A 10 -0.74 -5.42 22.81
CA LEU A 10 -0.57 -5.21 21.37
C LEU A 10 0.09 -6.41 20.70
N ASN A 11 -0.50 -6.88 19.61
CA ASN A 11 0.07 -7.93 18.76
C ASN A 11 -0.46 -7.81 17.32
N LYS A 12 -0.01 -8.70 16.43
CA LYS A 12 -0.44 -8.73 15.02
C LYS A 12 -1.97 -8.70 14.82
N SER A 13 -2.73 -9.31 15.71
CA SER A 13 -4.20 -9.40 15.61
C SER A 13 -4.93 -8.39 16.51
N ASN A 14 -4.21 -7.66 17.36
CA ASN A 14 -4.78 -6.68 18.30
C ASN A 14 -4.00 -5.35 18.19
N PRO A 15 -4.29 -4.52 17.17
CA PRO A 15 -3.76 -3.16 17.06
C PRO A 15 -4.42 -2.21 18.07
N THR A 16 -3.86 -1.00 18.22
CA THR A 16 -4.46 0.04 19.06
C THR A 16 -5.82 0.48 18.51
N SER A 17 -5.88 0.73 17.20
CA SER A 17 -7.13 1.02 16.49
C SER A 17 -6.95 0.76 14.98
N LYS A 18 -7.98 1.06 14.18
CA LYS A 18 -7.94 1.01 12.72
C LYS A 18 -7.96 2.42 12.15
N ILE A 19 -7.15 2.66 11.11
CA ILE A 19 -7.21 3.86 10.28
C ILE A 19 -7.60 3.38 8.88
N GLY A 20 -8.90 3.43 8.56
CA GLY A 20 -9.44 2.82 7.35
C GLY A 20 -9.08 1.33 7.26
N LYS A 21 -8.31 0.95 6.24
CA LYS A 21 -7.85 -0.44 6.01
C LYS A 21 -6.56 -0.81 6.76
N TRP A 22 -5.95 0.13 7.47
CA TRP A 22 -4.66 -0.05 8.13
C TRP A 22 -4.78 -0.25 9.64
N ASP A 23 -3.78 -0.95 10.19
CA ASP A 23 -3.61 -1.17 11.61
C ASP A 23 -2.76 -0.04 12.21
N TYR A 24 -3.31 0.67 13.20
CA TYR A 24 -2.58 1.66 13.97
C TYR A 24 -2.05 1.05 15.26
N TYR A 25 -0.76 1.26 15.51
CA TYR A 25 -0.04 0.75 16.66
C TYR A 25 0.61 1.90 17.44
N ASN A 26 0.02 2.28 18.58
CA ASN A 26 0.64 3.18 19.56
C ASN A 26 1.50 2.35 20.52
N ILE A 27 2.77 2.18 20.14
CA ILE A 27 3.72 1.21 20.73
C ILE A 27 4.69 1.85 21.72
N GLY A 28 4.63 3.17 21.91
CA GLY A 28 5.51 3.90 22.82
C GLY A 28 6.98 3.64 22.51
N SER A 29 7.84 3.54 23.52
CA SER A 29 9.28 3.38 23.32
C SER A 29 9.69 1.92 23.03
N THR A 30 9.12 1.29 22.00
CA THR A 30 9.34 -0.13 21.63
C THR A 30 10.35 -0.29 20.49
N THR A 31 11.24 -1.29 20.59
CA THR A 31 12.28 -1.56 19.59
C THR A 31 11.77 -2.30 18.36
N LEU A 32 12.40 -2.09 17.20
CA LEU A 32 12.06 -2.84 15.98
C LEU A 32 12.19 -4.36 16.15
N LYS A 33 13.19 -4.82 16.93
CA LYS A 33 13.34 -6.24 17.28
C LYS A 33 12.13 -6.79 18.02
N ALA A 34 11.52 -6.02 18.92
CA ALA A 34 10.31 -6.46 19.61
C ALA A 34 9.10 -6.52 18.66
N LEU A 35 8.96 -5.53 17.77
CA LEU A 35 7.86 -5.46 16.80
C LEU A 35 7.91 -6.62 15.80
N LYS A 36 9.11 -6.98 15.31
CA LYS A 36 9.30 -8.11 14.39
C LYS A 36 8.95 -9.43 15.08
N ASN A 37 9.39 -9.61 16.33
CA ASN A 37 9.10 -10.80 17.12
C ASN A 37 7.61 -10.93 17.47
N ALA A 38 6.90 -9.81 17.60
CA ALA A 38 5.44 -9.76 17.78
C ALA A 38 4.65 -9.96 16.47
N GLY A 39 5.34 -10.05 15.32
CA GLY A 39 4.74 -10.21 14.01
C GLY A 39 3.98 -8.97 13.50
N ILE A 40 4.22 -7.80 14.11
CA ILE A 40 3.61 -6.52 13.73
C ILE A 40 4.27 -5.99 12.45
N ILE A 41 5.60 -6.07 12.35
CA ILE A 41 6.37 -5.72 11.14
C ILE A 41 6.99 -6.98 10.52
N ARG A 42 7.53 -6.85 9.29
CA ARG A 42 8.16 -7.98 8.58
C ARG A 42 9.29 -8.59 9.41
N ASN A 43 9.43 -9.91 9.34
CA ASN A 43 10.55 -10.61 9.96
C ASN A 43 11.77 -10.61 9.04
N VAL A 44 12.48 -9.48 8.99
CA VAL A 44 13.74 -9.32 8.25
C VAL A 44 14.86 -8.89 9.20
N ASN A 45 16.11 -9.02 8.74
CA ASN A 45 17.26 -8.49 9.48
C ASN A 45 17.33 -6.98 9.28
N TYR A 46 17.06 -6.22 10.34
CA TYR A 46 17.14 -4.75 10.31
C TYR A 46 18.53 -4.23 10.74
N GLY A 47 19.51 -5.10 10.97
CA GLY A 47 20.87 -4.72 11.30
C GLY A 47 20.97 -3.90 12.60
N GLU A 48 21.78 -2.84 12.57
CA GLU A 48 22.08 -2.02 13.76
C GLU A 48 20.86 -1.25 14.30
N VAL A 49 19.83 -1.02 13.47
CA VAL A 49 18.63 -0.29 13.91
C VAL A 49 17.60 -1.18 14.61
N GLU A 50 17.87 -2.46 14.80
CA GLU A 50 16.96 -3.35 15.55
C GLU A 50 16.66 -2.86 16.97
N ASN A 51 17.60 -2.11 17.56
CA ASN A 51 17.48 -1.51 18.89
C ASN A 51 16.90 -0.08 18.86
N LYS A 52 16.71 0.51 17.68
CA LYS A 52 16.01 1.79 17.55
C LYS A 52 14.55 1.62 17.93
N LYS A 53 14.00 2.69 18.48
CA LYS A 53 12.65 2.75 19.02
C LYS A 53 11.82 3.73 18.20
N VAL A 54 10.53 3.48 18.14
CA VAL A 54 9.54 4.28 17.40
C VAL A 54 8.27 4.35 18.22
N ASP A 55 7.65 5.52 18.30
CA ASP A 55 6.50 5.74 19.17
C ASP A 55 5.21 5.12 18.64
N ALA A 56 4.97 5.24 17.34
CA ALA A 56 3.81 4.63 16.71
C ALA A 56 4.03 4.28 15.22
N LEU A 57 3.23 3.35 14.71
CA LEU A 57 3.27 2.88 13.33
C LEU A 57 1.87 2.73 12.73
N ILE A 58 1.76 2.96 11.42
CA ILE A 58 0.61 2.53 10.60
C ILE A 58 1.06 1.38 9.71
N VAL A 59 0.36 0.26 9.76
CA VAL A 59 0.79 -1.00 9.14
C VAL A 59 -0.30 -1.61 8.26
N SER A 60 0.10 -2.20 7.13
CA SER A 60 -0.75 -3.04 6.27
C SER A 60 -0.09 -4.40 6.03
N LYS A 61 -0.64 -5.49 6.58
CA LYS A 61 -0.07 -6.84 6.40
C LYS A 61 1.45 -6.88 6.66
N GLN A 62 1.88 -6.30 7.79
CA GLN A 62 3.30 -6.16 8.20
C GLN A 62 4.15 -5.17 7.40
N ASN A 63 3.61 -4.54 6.35
CA ASN A 63 4.24 -3.43 5.65
C ASN A 63 3.99 -2.14 6.41
N VAL A 64 5.05 -1.40 6.73
CA VAL A 64 4.92 -0.11 7.41
C VAL A 64 4.56 0.96 6.37
N ILE A 65 3.41 1.60 6.54
CA ILE A 65 2.93 2.67 5.67
C ILE A 65 3.47 4.02 6.15
N ALA A 66 3.40 4.25 7.46
CA ALA A 66 3.89 5.47 8.09
C ALA A 66 4.58 5.17 9.43
N VAL A 67 5.64 5.92 9.72
CA VAL A 67 6.27 6.00 11.05
C VAL A 67 5.80 7.28 11.73
N ILE A 68 5.39 7.18 12.98
CA ILE A 68 4.89 8.32 13.77
C ILE A 68 5.84 8.55 14.95
N GLU A 69 6.30 9.79 15.08
CA GLU A 69 7.17 10.24 16.16
C GLU A 69 6.43 11.30 16.99
N PHE A 70 6.27 11.03 18.28
CA PHE A 70 5.62 11.95 19.21
C PHE A 70 6.67 12.79 19.94
N LYS A 71 6.45 14.10 20.01
CA LYS A 71 7.28 15.02 20.80
C LYS A 71 6.45 15.74 21.86
N GLN A 72 7.11 16.22 22.89
CA GLN A 72 6.44 17.15 23.82
C GLN A 72 6.25 18.50 23.13
N PRO A 73 5.18 19.25 23.42
CA PRO A 73 4.97 20.56 22.80
C PRO A 73 6.11 21.56 23.01
N LYS A 74 6.90 21.43 24.07
CA LYS A 74 8.10 22.26 24.30
C LYS A 74 9.29 21.89 23.40
N GLU A 75 9.27 20.67 22.85
CA GLU A 75 10.32 20.06 22.03
C GLU A 75 9.94 20.02 20.54
N PHE A 76 8.87 20.71 20.13
CA PHE A 76 8.38 20.71 18.75
C PHE A 76 8.00 22.12 18.23
N LYS A 77 8.49 23.18 18.88
CA LYS A 77 8.12 24.57 18.55
C LYS A 77 8.94 25.18 17.43
N THR A 78 10.22 24.83 17.38
CA THR A 78 11.19 25.48 16.48
C THR A 78 11.52 24.58 15.30
N ASN A 79 11.88 25.17 14.15
CA ASN A 79 12.29 24.41 12.97
C ASN A 79 13.45 23.44 13.27
N SER A 80 14.40 23.82 14.15
CA SER A 80 15.51 22.93 14.53
C SER A 80 15.04 21.73 15.35
N GLN A 81 14.09 21.93 16.26
CA GLN A 81 13.49 20.85 17.04
C GLN A 81 12.69 19.89 16.15
N GLN A 82 11.89 20.45 15.25
CA GLN A 82 11.14 19.69 14.26
C GLN A 82 12.09 18.87 13.36
N GLN A 83 13.16 19.48 12.85
CA GLN A 83 14.16 18.76 12.04
C GLN A 83 14.82 17.62 12.79
N LYS A 84 15.16 17.79 14.07
CA LYS A 84 15.71 16.70 14.90
C LYS A 84 14.75 15.51 15.02
N ALA A 85 13.44 15.77 15.14
CA ALA A 85 12.44 14.70 15.16
C ALA A 85 12.38 13.96 13.81
N ILE A 86 12.47 14.71 12.70
CA ILE A 86 12.51 14.16 11.35
C ILE A 86 13.76 13.29 11.16
N ASP A 87 14.94 13.78 11.53
CA ASP A 87 16.22 13.07 11.40
C ASP A 87 16.26 11.78 12.24
N GLN A 88 15.57 11.78 13.40
CA GLN A 88 15.41 10.57 14.22
C GLN A 88 14.55 9.52 13.52
N ALA A 89 13.43 9.93 12.94
CA ALA A 89 12.48 9.05 12.29
C ALA A 89 12.95 8.56 10.90
N ILE A 90 13.73 9.37 10.16
CA ILE A 90 14.03 9.12 8.74
C ILE A 90 14.82 7.83 8.51
N ASN A 91 15.80 7.55 9.37
CA ASN A 91 16.61 6.33 9.25
C ASN A 91 15.73 5.09 9.48
N VAL A 92 14.86 5.14 10.48
CA VAL A 92 13.94 4.04 10.79
C VAL A 92 12.90 3.87 9.68
N ALA A 93 12.31 4.95 9.16
CA ALA A 93 11.33 4.92 8.09
C ALA A 93 11.91 4.29 6.81
N LYS A 94 13.12 4.69 6.40
CA LYS A 94 13.81 4.13 5.23
C LYS A 94 14.03 2.63 5.37
N ILE A 95 14.49 2.18 6.54
CA ILE A 95 14.77 0.75 6.79
C ILE A 95 13.48 -0.08 6.88
N LEU A 96 12.40 0.50 7.40
CA LEU A 96 11.08 -0.14 7.42
C LEU A 96 10.38 -0.11 6.05
N GLY A 97 10.91 0.62 5.07
CA GLY A 97 10.29 0.84 3.77
C GLY A 97 9.05 1.74 3.82
N ALA A 98 8.89 2.51 4.89
CA ALA A 98 7.80 3.45 5.05
C ALA A 98 8.06 4.70 4.18
N LYS A 99 7.02 5.17 3.48
CA LYS A 99 7.11 6.37 2.63
C LYS A 99 6.77 7.66 3.37
N ILE A 100 6.10 7.55 4.52
CA ILE A 100 5.54 8.69 5.24
C ILE A 100 6.11 8.70 6.66
N ILE A 101 6.52 9.88 7.11
CA ILE A 101 6.81 10.16 8.52
C ILE A 101 5.78 11.20 8.99
N ILE A 102 5.24 10.99 10.17
CA ILE A 102 4.31 11.89 10.84
C ILE A 102 4.97 12.31 12.15
N ALA A 103 5.43 13.56 12.23
CA ALA A 103 5.99 14.10 13.46
C ALA A 103 4.97 15.04 14.10
N THR A 104 4.59 14.77 15.35
CA THR A 104 3.52 15.53 16.02
C THR A 104 3.77 15.72 17.50
N ASP A 105 3.28 16.82 18.06
CA ASP A 105 3.21 17.06 19.49
C ASP A 105 1.77 17.08 20.02
N THR A 106 0.82 16.53 19.25
CA THR A 106 -0.64 16.55 19.46
C THR A 106 -1.33 17.90 19.24
N VAL A 107 -0.58 18.99 19.04
CA VAL A 107 -1.12 20.33 18.73
C VAL A 107 -0.83 20.69 17.27
N ASP A 108 0.36 20.37 16.80
CA ASP A 108 0.84 20.54 15.43
C ASP A 108 1.28 19.19 14.85
N THR A 109 1.23 19.07 13.52
CA THR A 109 1.60 17.86 12.80
C THR A 109 2.36 18.22 11.53
N LEU A 110 3.54 17.63 11.39
CA LEU A 110 4.31 17.67 10.16
C LEU A 110 4.22 16.32 9.43
N TRP A 111 3.82 16.42 8.17
CA TRP A 111 3.80 15.34 7.21
C TRP A 111 5.08 15.38 6.39
N ILE A 112 5.86 14.31 6.39
CA ILE A 112 7.18 14.29 5.77
C ILE A 112 7.28 13.10 4.81
N ASN A 113 7.85 13.34 3.64
CA ASN A 113 8.18 12.29 2.69
C ASN A 113 9.47 11.62 3.17
N ALA A 114 9.39 10.36 3.60
CA ALA A 114 10.54 9.63 4.11
C ALA A 114 11.64 9.38 3.05
N LEU A 115 11.28 9.45 1.76
CA LEU A 115 12.20 9.22 0.66
C LEU A 115 13.17 10.40 0.49
N THR A 116 12.67 11.63 0.65
CA THR A 116 13.42 12.88 0.47
C THR A 116 13.85 13.52 1.79
N GLY A 117 13.08 13.29 2.86
CA GLY A 117 13.22 13.98 4.15
C GLY A 117 12.54 15.35 4.20
N GLU A 118 11.81 15.74 3.15
CA GLU A 118 11.16 17.04 3.06
C GLU A 118 9.68 17.01 3.45
N LYS A 119 9.13 18.18 3.78
CA LYS A 119 7.72 18.35 4.10
C LYS A 119 6.84 18.01 2.90
N ILE A 120 5.75 17.29 3.17
CA ILE A 120 4.71 17.02 2.18
C ILE A 120 3.80 18.24 2.11
N LEU A 121 3.63 18.77 0.91
CA LEU A 121 2.81 19.94 0.64
C LEU A 121 1.48 19.52 0.01
N ASP A 122 0.42 20.29 0.25
CA ASP A 122 -0.87 20.14 -0.42
C ASP A 122 -0.80 20.52 -1.91
N GLU A 123 -1.91 20.41 -2.63
CA GLU A 123 -1.94 20.75 -4.07
C GLU A 123 -1.60 22.21 -4.38
N GLU A 124 -1.76 23.12 -3.42
CA GLU A 124 -1.42 24.54 -3.57
C GLU A 124 0.03 24.85 -3.16
N GLY A 125 0.79 23.85 -2.72
CA GLY A 125 2.17 24.00 -2.25
C GLY A 125 2.27 24.51 -0.81
N LYS A 126 1.20 24.42 -0.02
CA LYS A 126 1.17 24.78 1.40
C LYS A 126 1.35 23.54 2.28
N ASN A 127 1.65 23.74 3.56
CA ASN A 127 1.69 22.62 4.50
C ASN A 127 0.30 22.00 4.67
N ILE A 128 0.24 20.68 4.77
CA ILE A 128 -0.99 19.97 5.11
C ILE A 128 -1.49 20.43 6.49
N SER A 129 -2.73 20.92 6.54
CA SER A 129 -3.36 21.43 7.77
C SER A 129 -3.98 20.35 8.65
N LEU A 130 -4.18 19.13 8.12
CA LEU A 130 -4.78 18.04 8.88
C LEU A 130 -3.83 17.58 10.00
N LEU A 131 -4.29 17.70 11.24
CA LEU A 131 -3.59 17.18 12.41
C LEU A 131 -3.70 15.66 12.49
N PHE A 132 -2.68 15.00 13.03
CA PHE A 132 -2.73 13.57 13.26
C PHE A 132 -3.65 13.23 14.43
N ASP A 133 -4.79 12.64 14.11
CA ASP A 133 -5.67 11.97 15.06
C ASP A 133 -6.10 10.63 14.45
N PRO A 134 -5.77 9.48 15.06
CA PRO A 134 -6.13 8.16 14.53
C PRO A 134 -7.64 7.93 14.43
N SER A 135 -8.47 8.76 15.06
CA SER A 135 -9.93 8.69 15.00
C SER A 135 -10.54 9.57 13.90
N ASN A 136 -9.72 10.39 13.24
CA ASN A 136 -10.20 11.32 12.22
C ASN A 136 -10.59 10.59 10.92
N GLU A 137 -11.84 10.77 10.48
CA GLU A 137 -12.39 10.10 9.30
C GLU A 137 -11.72 10.50 7.97
N GLN A 138 -11.08 11.66 7.91
CA GLN A 138 -10.38 12.16 6.71
C GLN A 138 -8.95 11.60 6.58
N LEU A 139 -8.39 11.10 7.69
CA LEU A 139 -7.02 10.61 7.75
C LEU A 139 -6.73 9.48 6.76
N PRO A 140 -7.59 8.45 6.58
CA PRO A 140 -7.34 7.39 5.61
C PRO A 140 -7.21 7.92 4.18
N ALA A 141 -8.11 8.80 3.76
CA ALA A 141 -8.10 9.39 2.42
C ALA A 141 -6.84 10.23 2.17
N LEU A 142 -6.40 10.99 3.19
CA LEU A 142 -5.15 11.74 3.12
C LEU A 142 -3.94 10.81 2.94
N ILE A 143 -3.82 9.75 3.74
CA ILE A 143 -2.69 8.81 3.65
C ILE A 143 -2.66 8.13 2.27
N GLU A 144 -3.81 7.74 1.71
CA GLU A 144 -3.88 7.18 0.35
C GLU A 144 -3.40 8.19 -0.69
N LYS A 145 -3.87 9.43 -0.59
CA LYS A 145 -3.48 10.50 -1.51
C LYS A 145 -2.00 10.83 -1.42
N ILE A 146 -1.45 10.93 -0.21
CA ILE A 146 0.00 11.08 0.01
C ILE A 146 0.74 9.92 -0.66
N SER A 147 0.35 8.68 -0.36
CA SER A 147 1.03 7.47 -0.85
C SER A 147 1.07 7.37 -2.38
N TYR A 148 0.06 7.90 -3.06
CA TYR A 148 -0.01 7.98 -4.52
C TYR A 148 0.80 9.16 -5.08
N SER A 149 0.86 10.28 -4.37
CA SER A 149 1.45 11.52 -4.87
C SER A 149 2.96 11.58 -4.71
N ILE A 150 3.48 11.15 -3.56
CA ILE A 150 4.89 11.35 -3.23
C ILE A 150 5.80 10.29 -3.85
N ASN A 151 7.01 10.70 -4.22
CA ASN A 151 8.09 9.82 -4.66
C ASN A 151 9.45 10.46 -4.33
N GLU A 152 10.54 9.92 -4.87
CA GLU A 152 11.91 10.42 -4.63
C GLU A 152 12.17 11.83 -5.18
N THR A 153 11.28 12.33 -6.05
CA THR A 153 11.40 13.64 -6.73
C THR A 153 10.20 14.55 -6.51
N ASN A 154 9.11 14.05 -5.90
CA ASN A 154 7.89 14.82 -5.66
C ASN A 154 7.47 14.74 -4.20
N ASN A 155 7.34 15.91 -3.57
CA ASN A 155 6.87 16.08 -2.19
C ASN A 155 5.47 16.72 -2.12
N GLN A 156 4.83 16.98 -3.26
CA GLN A 156 3.56 17.68 -3.31
C GLN A 156 2.41 16.72 -3.62
N LEU A 157 1.25 16.93 -2.99
CA LEU A 157 0.03 16.22 -3.31
C LEU A 157 -0.36 16.49 -4.76
N LEU A 158 -0.67 15.41 -5.48
CA LEU A 158 -1.23 15.50 -6.81
C LEU A 158 -2.73 15.69 -6.68
N SER A 159 -3.30 16.55 -7.52
CA SER A 159 -4.75 16.57 -7.71
C SER A 159 -5.19 15.18 -8.18
N PRO A 160 -6.32 14.66 -7.68
CA PRO A 160 -6.83 13.37 -8.11
C PRO A 160 -7.05 13.42 -9.63
N LYS A 161 -6.15 12.78 -10.38
CA LYS A 161 -6.30 12.67 -11.83
C LYS A 161 -7.38 11.64 -12.04
N LEU A 162 -8.53 12.06 -12.57
CA LEU A 162 -9.54 11.14 -13.06
C LEU A 162 -8.89 10.34 -14.19
N VAL A 163 -8.40 9.14 -13.89
CA VAL A 163 -7.81 8.27 -14.91
C VAL A 163 -8.97 7.73 -15.71
N ASN A 164 -9.17 8.29 -16.91
CA ASN A 164 -10.13 7.76 -17.86
C ASN A 164 -9.54 6.51 -18.52
N PRO A 165 -10.02 5.29 -18.21
CA PRO A 165 -9.46 4.07 -18.78
C PRO A 165 -9.89 3.86 -20.24
N THR A 166 -10.74 4.72 -20.82
CA THR A 166 -11.30 4.56 -22.17
C THR A 166 -10.20 4.41 -23.22
N CYS A 167 -9.12 5.21 -23.16
CA CYS A 167 -8.05 5.09 -24.14
C CYS A 167 -7.33 3.72 -24.06
N LEU A 168 -7.11 3.21 -22.84
CA LEU A 168 -6.49 1.90 -22.63
C LEU A 168 -7.43 0.77 -23.10
N ALA A 169 -8.71 0.84 -22.75
CA ALA A 169 -9.71 -0.13 -23.17
C ALA A 169 -9.87 -0.15 -24.70
N SER A 170 -9.92 1.03 -25.34
CA SER A 170 -9.99 1.17 -26.80
C SER A 170 -8.75 0.61 -27.50
N SER A 171 -7.54 0.90 -26.97
CA SER A 171 -6.29 0.37 -27.53
C SER A 171 -6.27 -1.16 -27.44
N ILE A 172 -6.53 -1.72 -26.26
CA ILE A 172 -6.48 -3.18 -26.08
C ILE A 172 -7.51 -3.89 -26.96
N TRP A 173 -8.73 -3.34 -27.08
CA TRP A 173 -9.74 -3.90 -27.98
C TRP A 173 -9.32 -3.82 -29.46
N GLN A 174 -8.74 -2.70 -29.90
CA GLN A 174 -8.22 -2.55 -31.28
C GLN A 174 -7.07 -3.51 -31.56
N ASP A 175 -6.16 -3.70 -30.60
CA ASP A 175 -5.03 -4.61 -30.71
C ASP A 175 -5.54 -6.05 -30.86
N VAL A 176 -6.49 -6.48 -30.03
CA VAL A 176 -7.12 -7.82 -30.12
C VAL A 176 -7.84 -8.00 -31.46
N TRP A 177 -8.55 -6.98 -31.95
CA TRP A 177 -9.22 -7.02 -33.25
C TRP A 177 -8.22 -7.17 -34.41
N SER A 178 -7.14 -6.39 -34.39
CA SER A 178 -6.14 -6.38 -35.46
C SER A 178 -5.41 -7.71 -35.63
N VAL A 179 -5.27 -8.48 -34.54
CA VAL A 179 -4.57 -9.77 -34.54
C VAL A 179 -5.52 -10.95 -34.78
N SER A 180 -6.80 -10.85 -34.39
CA SER A 180 -7.74 -11.98 -34.43
C SER A 180 -8.76 -11.95 -35.57
N GLY A 181 -9.07 -10.77 -36.13
CA GLY A 181 -10.18 -10.58 -37.06
C GLY A 181 -11.57 -10.90 -36.46
N ALA A 182 -11.66 -11.07 -35.14
CA ALA A 182 -12.91 -11.42 -34.45
C ALA A 182 -13.91 -10.24 -34.46
N THR A 183 -15.18 -10.51 -34.17
CA THR A 183 -16.17 -9.42 -34.04
C THR A 183 -15.82 -8.49 -32.88
N THR A 184 -16.29 -7.24 -32.96
CA THR A 184 -16.15 -6.23 -31.90
C THR A 184 -16.60 -6.77 -30.53
N GLU A 185 -17.71 -7.52 -30.51
CA GLU A 185 -18.28 -8.14 -29.33
C GLU A 185 -17.35 -9.19 -28.70
N ASN A 186 -16.76 -10.08 -29.51
CA ASN A 186 -15.83 -11.10 -29.02
C ASN A 186 -14.53 -10.51 -28.47
N CYS A 187 -14.03 -9.45 -29.11
CA CYS A 187 -12.86 -8.73 -28.62
C CYS A 187 -13.16 -8.05 -27.27
N LEU A 188 -14.36 -7.48 -27.11
CA LEU A 188 -14.80 -6.87 -25.84
C LEU A 188 -14.93 -7.92 -24.74
N TYR A 189 -15.48 -9.10 -25.04
CA TYR A 189 -15.57 -10.19 -24.07
C TYR A 189 -14.21 -10.68 -23.61
N THR A 190 -13.25 -10.82 -24.53
CA THR A 190 -11.87 -11.18 -24.20
C THR A 190 -11.24 -10.13 -23.27
N PHE A 191 -11.43 -8.84 -23.57
CA PHE A 191 -10.95 -7.77 -22.70
C PHE A 191 -11.58 -7.81 -21.31
N VAL A 192 -12.90 -7.94 -21.22
CA VAL A 192 -13.61 -8.00 -19.93
C VAL A 192 -13.20 -9.24 -19.15
N GLU A 193 -12.99 -10.37 -19.80
CA GLU A 193 -12.52 -11.60 -19.17
C GLU A 193 -11.12 -11.40 -18.53
N LEU A 194 -10.17 -10.84 -19.29
CA LEU A 194 -8.83 -10.53 -18.77
C LEU A 194 -8.88 -9.50 -17.63
N PHE A 195 -9.76 -8.51 -17.75
CA PHE A 195 -9.98 -7.51 -16.70
C PHE A 195 -10.51 -8.14 -15.41
N ILE A 196 -11.55 -8.99 -15.51
CA ILE A 196 -12.10 -9.73 -14.38
C ILE A 196 -11.03 -10.64 -13.77
N PHE A 197 -10.27 -11.36 -14.58
CA PHE A 197 -9.20 -12.22 -14.11
C PHE A 197 -8.17 -11.45 -13.27
N LYS A 198 -7.70 -10.31 -13.78
CA LYS A 198 -6.77 -9.43 -13.05
C LYS A 198 -7.40 -8.88 -11.77
N TYR A 199 -8.63 -8.39 -11.86
CA TYR A 199 -9.35 -7.80 -10.74
C TYR A 199 -9.56 -8.79 -9.58
N LEU A 200 -10.00 -10.01 -9.86
CA LEU A 200 -10.17 -11.07 -8.85
C LEU A 200 -8.85 -11.49 -8.21
N SER A 201 -7.75 -11.43 -8.97
CA SER A 201 -6.41 -11.70 -8.45
C SER A 201 -5.95 -10.60 -7.49
N ASP A 202 -6.25 -9.34 -7.80
CA ASP A 202 -5.90 -8.19 -6.96
C ASP A 202 -6.69 -8.19 -5.64
N LEU A 203 -7.97 -8.57 -5.68
CA LEU A 203 -8.78 -8.79 -4.48
C LEU A 203 -8.32 -10.00 -3.67
N GLY A 204 -7.44 -10.84 -4.21
CA GLY A 204 -6.98 -12.08 -3.58
C GLY A 204 -8.06 -13.16 -3.54
N ILE A 205 -9.05 -13.11 -4.43
CA ILE A 205 -10.07 -14.16 -4.59
C ILE A 205 -9.47 -15.33 -5.36
N LEU A 206 -8.79 -15.03 -6.46
CA LEU A 206 -7.97 -16.01 -7.19
C LEU A 206 -6.57 -16.04 -6.58
N LYS A 207 -6.24 -17.15 -5.91
CA LYS A 207 -4.98 -17.34 -5.17
C LYS A 207 -4.11 -18.41 -5.81
N SER A 208 -2.84 -18.44 -5.38
CA SER A 208 -1.87 -19.47 -5.75
C SER A 208 -1.78 -19.60 -7.28
N ARG A 209 -1.84 -20.82 -7.83
CA ARG A 209 -1.70 -21.10 -9.27
C ARG A 209 -2.85 -20.61 -10.16
N ASN A 210 -3.90 -20.03 -9.57
CA ASN A 210 -5.05 -19.51 -10.32
C ASN A 210 -5.02 -17.98 -10.43
N SER A 211 -3.98 -17.32 -9.93
CA SER A 211 -3.87 -15.86 -9.95
C SER A 211 -3.23 -15.37 -11.25
N PHE A 212 -3.55 -14.13 -11.63
CA PHE A 212 -2.92 -13.44 -12.74
C PHE A 212 -1.40 -13.44 -12.63
N TYR A 213 -0.88 -13.12 -11.44
CA TYR A 213 0.56 -13.07 -11.19
C TYR A 213 1.23 -14.43 -11.42
N SER A 214 0.63 -15.51 -10.92
CA SER A 214 1.17 -16.86 -11.13
C SER A 214 1.15 -17.30 -12.59
N LEU A 215 0.14 -16.89 -13.37
CA LEU A 215 0.08 -17.21 -14.80
C LEU A 215 1.18 -16.46 -15.57
N ILE A 216 1.41 -15.18 -15.24
CA ILE A 216 2.48 -14.39 -15.86
C ILE A 216 3.86 -14.98 -15.53
N GLU A 217 4.07 -15.46 -14.30
CA GLU A 217 5.31 -16.12 -13.91
C GLU A 217 5.62 -17.39 -14.73
N MET A 218 4.60 -18.12 -15.20
CA MET A 218 4.80 -19.33 -16.03
C MET A 218 5.46 -19.04 -17.38
N TYR A 219 5.32 -17.83 -17.94
CA TYR A 219 6.02 -17.45 -19.18
C TYR A 219 7.55 -17.41 -19.05
N ALA A 220 8.09 -17.45 -17.83
CA ALA A 220 9.53 -17.54 -17.61
C ALA A 220 10.08 -18.95 -17.89
N THR A 221 9.25 -19.98 -17.80
CA THR A 221 9.67 -21.39 -17.91
C THR A 221 8.97 -22.15 -19.03
N ASP A 222 7.72 -21.80 -19.32
CA ASP A 222 6.82 -22.54 -20.20
C ASP A 222 6.61 -21.78 -21.51
N THR A 223 6.24 -22.50 -22.57
CA THR A 223 5.93 -21.88 -23.86
C THR A 223 4.61 -21.13 -23.82
N PRO A 224 4.40 -20.09 -24.66
CA PRO A 224 3.13 -19.35 -24.70
C PRO A 224 1.90 -20.25 -24.85
N ASN A 225 1.99 -21.31 -25.65
CA ASN A 225 0.89 -22.26 -25.83
C ASN A 225 0.58 -23.01 -24.54
N GLU A 226 1.58 -23.51 -23.82
CA GLU A 226 1.39 -24.22 -22.55
C GLU A 226 0.73 -23.33 -21.50
N VAL A 227 1.16 -22.07 -21.42
CA VAL A 227 0.58 -21.09 -20.48
C VAL A 227 -0.88 -20.77 -20.85
N LEU A 228 -1.17 -20.57 -22.14
CA LEU A 228 -2.53 -20.32 -22.61
C LEU A 228 -3.44 -21.53 -22.41
N THR A 229 -2.95 -22.74 -22.67
CA THR A 229 -3.68 -23.98 -22.38
C THR A 229 -3.98 -24.09 -20.89
N TYR A 230 -3.00 -23.82 -20.03
CA TYR A 230 -3.22 -23.82 -18.58
C TYR A 230 -4.31 -22.82 -18.15
N TYR A 231 -4.29 -21.61 -18.72
CA TYR A 231 -5.32 -20.60 -18.47
C TYR A 231 -6.72 -21.12 -18.85
N VAL A 232 -6.89 -21.64 -20.07
CA VAL A 232 -8.18 -22.13 -20.58
C VAL A 232 -8.68 -23.30 -19.76
N ASP A 233 -7.80 -24.25 -19.43
CA ASP A 233 -8.20 -25.51 -18.81
C ASP A 233 -8.45 -25.41 -17.31
N ASN A 234 -7.84 -24.45 -16.62
CA ASN A 234 -7.89 -24.35 -15.16
C ASN A 234 -8.48 -23.01 -14.71
N ILE A 235 -7.84 -21.89 -15.07
CA ILE A 235 -8.17 -20.56 -14.54
C ILE A 235 -9.54 -20.09 -15.06
N ARG A 236 -9.77 -20.18 -16.37
CA ARG A 236 -11.03 -19.77 -17.00
C ARG A 236 -12.21 -20.55 -16.43
N LYS A 237 -12.06 -21.86 -16.20
CA LYS A 237 -13.11 -22.69 -15.55
C LYS A 237 -13.40 -22.20 -14.13
N LYS A 238 -12.36 -21.86 -13.36
CA LYS A 238 -12.54 -21.33 -12.00
C LYS A 238 -13.26 -19.99 -11.98
N ILE A 239 -12.98 -19.11 -12.94
CA ILE A 239 -13.70 -17.84 -13.08
C ILE A 239 -15.18 -18.10 -13.43
N LYS A 240 -15.47 -19.04 -14.35
CA LYS A 240 -16.85 -19.44 -14.68
C LYS A 240 -17.61 -19.96 -13.45
N GLU A 241 -16.98 -20.75 -12.58
CA GLU A 241 -17.61 -21.23 -11.33
C GLU A 241 -18.01 -20.09 -10.39
N LEU A 242 -17.21 -19.02 -10.32
CA LEU A 242 -17.50 -17.86 -9.49
C LEU A 242 -18.63 -17.00 -10.07
N PHE A 243 -18.85 -17.06 -11.39
CA PHE A 243 -19.84 -16.27 -12.10
C PHE A 243 -20.64 -17.13 -13.09
N PRO A 244 -21.50 -18.04 -12.62
CA PRO A 244 -22.20 -19.02 -13.46
C PRO A 244 -23.19 -18.40 -14.47
N THR A 245 -23.63 -17.16 -14.23
CA THR A 245 -24.54 -16.40 -15.10
C THR A 245 -23.82 -15.36 -15.98
N LEU A 246 -22.49 -15.28 -15.95
CA LEU A 246 -21.75 -14.31 -16.75
C LEU A 246 -21.78 -14.72 -18.23
N LEU A 247 -22.59 -14.03 -19.03
CA LEU A 247 -22.73 -14.20 -20.49
C LEU A 247 -21.44 -14.03 -21.31
N ILE A 248 -20.38 -13.51 -20.68
CA ILE A 248 -19.13 -13.05 -21.30
C ILE A 248 -18.21 -14.22 -21.66
N ILE A 249 -18.34 -15.36 -20.98
CA ILE A 249 -17.45 -16.51 -21.18
C ILE A 249 -18.21 -17.62 -21.94
N GLN A 250 -18.52 -17.34 -23.21
CA GLN A 250 -19.13 -18.30 -24.13
C GLN A 250 -18.26 -19.57 -24.29
N PRO A 251 -18.84 -20.71 -24.71
CA PRO A 251 -18.09 -21.96 -24.93
C PRO A 251 -16.96 -21.82 -25.96
#